data_AF-A0A7X8BQV5-F1
#
_entry.id   AF-A0A7X8BQV5-F1
#
_cell.length_a   1.000
_cell.length_b   1.000
_cell.length_c   1.000
_cell.angle_alpha   90.00
_cell.angle_beta   90.00
_cell.angle_gamma   90.00
#
_symmetry.space_group_name_H-M   'P 1'
#
loop_
_entity.id
_entity.type
_entity.pdbx_description
1 polymer ?
#
loop_
_entity_poly.entity_id
_entity_poly.type
_entity_poly.pdbx_seq_one_letter_code
_entity_poly.pdbx_strand_id
1 'polypeptide(L)'
;MKKALFLLLSCLFTSVIAAQPVTVKGKLVSASDKEPLPYATISIADEANPRVSIKKLATQEDGAFSTSIEPGKYVFTFNFVGMSPLEKSIELTASNTPRDMGEIALNEGSTELDELNVTAQAPLVKVEIDKLTYNAKDDPESATSNVLDLLRKVPLVTVDGEEEIQLKGSSNFKIYLNGKPSNMISGNPSQVLKSMPANSVKDIEVITDPGAKYDAEGVGGIINIVTDRRADDGYTGSVGTNGDTFGGYGANAYLATKYGKIGFTGNAGYYQYRRPASESNFTREEFSPDNLLSLMGTSENDGGGLFLNGSNRWKWTIISLTLLDN
;
A
#
# COMPACT_ATOMS: atom_id res chain seq x y z
N MET A 1 -2.66 -21.62 -81.04
CA MET A 1 -1.78 -20.68 -80.30
C MET A 1 -2.31 -19.23 -80.24
N LYS A 2 -3.04 -18.72 -81.24
CA LYS A 2 -3.56 -17.32 -81.22
C LYS A 2 -4.65 -17.03 -80.17
N LYS A 3 -5.42 -18.04 -79.72
CA LYS A 3 -6.45 -17.88 -78.67
C LYS A 3 -5.89 -17.83 -77.25
N ALA A 4 -4.69 -18.39 -77.02
CA ALA A 4 -4.02 -18.33 -75.71
C ALA A 4 -3.35 -16.96 -75.47
N LEU A 5 -2.93 -16.27 -76.53
CA LEU A 5 -2.33 -14.94 -76.45
C LEU A 5 -3.35 -13.84 -76.13
N PHE A 6 -4.62 -14.01 -76.55
CA PHE A 6 -5.69 -13.04 -76.28
C PHE A 6 -6.20 -13.10 -74.83
N LEU A 7 -6.08 -14.26 -74.18
CA LEU A 7 -6.48 -14.44 -72.77
C LEU A 7 -5.43 -13.89 -71.80
N LEU A 8 -4.16 -13.82 -72.21
CA LEU A 8 -3.08 -13.23 -71.41
C LEU A 8 -3.02 -11.70 -71.49
N LEU A 9 -3.60 -11.08 -72.54
CA LEU A 9 -3.65 -9.62 -72.70
C LEU A 9 -4.89 -8.97 -72.05
N SER A 10 -5.89 -9.77 -71.67
CA SER A 10 -7.08 -9.33 -70.93
C SER A 10 -6.85 -9.13 -69.42
N CYS A 11 -5.71 -9.60 -68.88
CA CYS A 11 -5.39 -9.51 -67.45
C CYS A 11 -4.60 -8.25 -67.07
N LEU A 12 -4.28 -7.37 -68.04
CA LEU A 12 -3.43 -6.19 -67.85
C LEU A 12 -4.20 -4.86 -67.72
N PHE A 13 -5.53 -4.91 -67.60
CA PHE A 13 -6.40 -3.73 -67.45
C PHE A 13 -7.27 -3.77 -66.18
N THR A 14 -6.76 -4.33 -65.07
CA THR A 14 -7.31 -3.98 -63.76
C THR A 14 -6.75 -2.62 -63.36
N SER A 15 -7.43 -1.55 -63.78
CA SER A 15 -7.25 -0.23 -63.19
C SER A 15 -7.52 -0.36 -61.69
N VAL A 16 -6.45 -0.32 -60.90
CA VAL A 16 -6.54 -0.16 -59.45
C VAL A 16 -7.27 1.15 -59.23
N ILE A 17 -8.52 1.08 -58.78
CA ILE A 17 -9.25 2.23 -58.26
C ILE A 17 -8.54 2.58 -56.95
N ALA A 18 -7.47 3.35 -57.05
CA ALA A 18 -6.87 3.98 -55.90
C ALA A 18 -7.89 5.02 -55.41
N ALA A 19 -8.37 4.83 -54.18
CA ALA A 19 -9.26 5.79 -53.55
C ALA A 19 -8.52 7.14 -53.49
N GLN A 20 -9.05 8.15 -54.16
CA GLN A 20 -8.41 9.47 -54.15
C GLN A 20 -8.55 10.08 -52.75
N PRO A 21 -7.46 10.59 -52.17
CA PRO A 21 -7.51 11.18 -50.85
C PRO A 21 -8.38 12.44 -50.87
N VAL A 22 -9.32 12.53 -49.94
CA VAL A 22 -10.23 13.66 -49.77
C VAL A 22 -9.54 14.67 -48.86
N THR A 23 -9.53 15.94 -49.29
CA THR A 23 -8.99 17.03 -48.46
C THR A 23 -10.08 17.53 -47.53
N VAL A 24 -9.83 17.45 -46.23
CA VAL A 24 -10.68 17.99 -45.16
C VAL A 24 -10.07 19.28 -44.64
N LYS A 25 -10.87 20.35 -44.58
CA LYS A 25 -10.45 21.66 -44.08
C LYS A 25 -11.44 22.23 -43.07
N GLY A 26 -10.98 23.13 -42.22
CA GLY A 26 -11.82 23.85 -41.27
C GLY A 26 -11.04 24.89 -40.48
N LYS A 27 -11.72 25.59 -39.58
CA LYS A 27 -11.13 26.60 -38.70
C LYS A 27 -11.53 26.33 -37.25
N LEU A 28 -10.58 26.40 -36.34
CA LEU A 28 -10.80 26.18 -34.92
C LEU A 28 -10.82 27.53 -34.18
N VAL A 29 -11.87 27.75 -33.39
CA VAL A 29 -12.11 29.01 -32.67
C VAL A 29 -12.52 28.74 -31.23
N SER A 30 -12.34 29.73 -30.36
CA SER A 30 -12.87 29.70 -29.00
C SER A 30 -14.37 30.01 -29.01
N ALA A 31 -15.15 29.25 -28.23
CA ALA A 31 -16.60 29.45 -28.12
C ALA A 31 -16.96 30.75 -27.37
N SER A 32 -16.09 31.23 -26.49
CA SER A 32 -16.33 32.40 -25.63
C SER A 32 -16.22 33.72 -26.41
N ASP A 33 -15.14 33.89 -27.18
CA ASP A 33 -14.73 35.16 -27.80
C ASP A 33 -14.57 35.07 -29.34
N LYS A 34 -14.72 33.87 -29.92
CA LYS A 34 -14.51 33.58 -31.35
C LYS A 34 -13.09 33.86 -31.83
N GLU A 35 -12.12 33.94 -30.93
CA GLU A 35 -10.71 34.08 -31.31
C GLU A 35 -10.21 32.78 -31.96
N PRO A 36 -9.34 32.86 -32.98
CA PRO A 36 -8.74 31.69 -33.59
C PRO A 36 -7.83 30.97 -32.58
N LEU A 37 -7.82 29.64 -32.62
CA LEU A 37 -7.01 28.81 -31.73
C LEU A 37 -5.78 28.28 -32.47
N PRO A 38 -4.61 28.96 -32.38
CA PRO A 38 -3.40 28.54 -33.07
C PRO A 38 -2.74 27.35 -32.40
N TYR A 39 -2.06 26.49 -33.16
CA TYR A 39 -1.31 25.33 -32.67
C TYR A 39 -2.12 24.30 -31.85
N ALA A 40 -3.44 24.27 -32.03
CA ALA A 40 -4.29 23.25 -31.44
C ALA A 40 -4.04 21.89 -32.09
N THR A 41 -4.02 20.85 -31.28
CA THR A 41 -3.76 19.48 -31.73
C THR A 41 -5.04 18.84 -32.24
N ILE A 42 -5.02 18.37 -33.47
CA ILE A 42 -6.10 17.61 -34.10
C ILE A 42 -5.61 16.18 -34.28
N SER A 43 -6.27 15.23 -33.63
CA SER A 43 -6.03 13.80 -33.81
C SER A 43 -7.16 13.20 -34.64
N ILE A 44 -6.81 12.36 -35.60
CA ILE A 44 -7.75 11.65 -36.46
C ILE A 44 -7.57 10.17 -36.20
N ALA A 45 -8.66 9.48 -35.90
CA ALA A 45 -8.71 8.04 -35.68
C ALA A 45 -9.84 7.42 -36.52
N ASP A 46 -9.69 6.16 -36.90
CA ASP A 46 -10.79 5.40 -37.50
C ASP A 46 -11.93 5.24 -36.48
N GLU A 47 -13.18 5.34 -36.93
CA GLU A 47 -14.35 5.14 -36.07
C GLU A 47 -14.37 3.73 -35.43
N ALA A 48 -13.78 2.75 -36.10
CA ALA A 48 -13.62 1.39 -35.56
C ALA A 48 -12.62 1.31 -34.40
N ASN A 49 -11.65 2.21 -34.31
CA ASN A 49 -10.58 2.21 -33.30
C ASN A 49 -10.24 3.66 -32.85
N PRO A 50 -11.16 4.36 -32.15
CA PRO A 50 -11.00 5.79 -31.84
C PRO A 50 -9.81 6.11 -30.92
N ARG A 51 -9.26 5.09 -30.22
CA ARG A 51 -8.11 5.24 -29.32
C ARG A 51 -6.75 5.26 -30.04
N VAL A 52 -6.70 4.85 -31.31
CA VAL A 52 -5.45 4.80 -32.08
C VAL A 52 -5.53 5.88 -33.16
N SER A 53 -4.81 6.99 -32.93
CA SER A 53 -4.73 8.06 -33.92
C SER A 53 -3.92 7.59 -35.13
N ILE A 54 -4.55 7.59 -36.30
CA ILE A 54 -3.91 7.29 -37.59
C ILE A 54 -3.18 8.51 -38.14
N LYS A 55 -3.56 9.72 -37.72
CA LYS A 55 -2.92 10.98 -38.13
C LYS A 55 -3.07 12.04 -37.06
N LYS A 56 -2.05 12.90 -36.93
CA LYS A 56 -2.10 14.09 -36.07
C LYS A 56 -1.62 15.31 -36.85
N LEU A 57 -2.23 16.46 -36.60
CA LEU A 57 -1.83 17.74 -37.17
C LEU A 57 -2.08 18.87 -36.16
N ALA A 58 -1.52 20.05 -36.45
CA ALA A 58 -1.74 21.26 -35.68
C ALA A 58 -2.46 22.31 -36.53
N THR A 59 -3.25 23.19 -35.90
CA THR A 59 -3.82 24.38 -36.56
C THR A 59 -2.73 25.43 -36.82
N GLN A 60 -2.93 26.25 -37.84
CA GLN A 60 -2.07 27.40 -38.18
C GLN A 60 -2.33 28.59 -37.25
N GLU A 61 -1.57 29.68 -37.40
CA GLU A 61 -1.71 30.92 -36.59
C GLU A 61 -3.11 31.53 -36.64
N ASP A 62 -3.82 31.36 -37.75
CA ASP A 62 -5.19 31.83 -37.94
C ASP A 62 -6.26 30.81 -37.48
N GLY A 63 -5.85 29.69 -36.86
CA GLY A 63 -6.71 28.60 -36.43
C GLY A 63 -7.15 27.66 -37.56
N ALA A 64 -6.71 27.88 -38.80
CA ALA A 64 -7.07 27.03 -39.93
C ALA A 64 -6.33 25.69 -39.90
N PHE A 65 -6.98 24.64 -40.41
CA PHE A 65 -6.37 23.33 -40.65
C PHE A 65 -6.81 22.76 -41.99
N SER A 66 -5.92 21.96 -42.60
CA SER A 66 -6.20 21.22 -43.83
C SER A 66 -5.42 19.92 -43.85
N THR A 67 -6.06 18.81 -44.19
CA THR A 67 -5.45 17.48 -44.24
C THR A 67 -6.08 16.62 -45.31
N SER A 68 -5.27 15.87 -46.06
CA SER A 68 -5.76 14.86 -47.00
C SER A 68 -5.77 13.49 -46.34
N ILE A 69 -6.89 12.78 -46.45
CA ILE A 69 -7.12 11.45 -45.88
C ILE A 69 -7.97 10.60 -46.83
N GLU A 70 -7.79 9.28 -46.81
CA GLU A 70 -8.56 8.38 -47.66
C GLU A 70 -10.05 8.36 -47.27
N PRO A 71 -10.98 8.09 -48.20
CA PRO A 71 -12.39 7.89 -47.90
C PRO A 71 -12.60 6.83 -46.81
N GLY A 72 -13.43 7.13 -45.82
CA GLY A 72 -13.60 6.31 -44.63
C GLY A 72 -14.40 7.02 -43.55
N LYS A 73 -14.60 6.35 -42.41
CA LYS A 73 -15.30 6.92 -41.25
C LYS A 73 -14.30 7.22 -40.15
N TYR A 74 -14.22 8.48 -39.75
CA TYR A 74 -13.21 8.96 -38.83
C TYR A 74 -13.81 9.77 -37.68
N VAL A 75 -13.12 9.73 -36.55
CA VAL A 75 -13.35 10.61 -35.41
C VAL A 75 -12.21 11.62 -35.36
N PHE A 76 -12.56 12.91 -35.41
CA PHE A 76 -11.64 14.01 -35.21
C PHE A 76 -11.73 14.48 -33.77
N THR A 77 -10.63 14.42 -33.04
CA THR A 77 -10.50 14.94 -31.67
C THR A 77 -9.68 16.22 -31.70
N PHE A 78 -10.29 17.33 -31.31
CA PHE A 78 -9.68 18.65 -31.21
C PHE A 78 -9.29 18.91 -29.77
N ASN A 79 -8.02 19.23 -29.53
CA ASN A 79 -7.48 19.50 -28.21
C ASN A 79 -6.65 20.79 -28.20
N PHE A 80 -6.92 21.66 -27.23
CA PHE A 80 -6.17 22.89 -27.01
C PHE A 80 -5.98 23.11 -25.50
N VAL A 81 -4.84 23.68 -25.10
CA VAL A 81 -4.49 23.85 -23.69
C VAL A 81 -5.53 24.76 -23.00
N GLY A 82 -6.10 24.31 -21.89
CA GLY A 82 -7.13 25.04 -21.14
C GLY A 82 -8.55 24.92 -21.70
N MET A 83 -8.77 24.09 -22.73
CA MET A 83 -10.09 23.88 -23.35
C MET A 83 -10.55 22.43 -23.21
N SER A 84 -11.87 22.23 -23.22
CA SER A 84 -12.47 20.89 -23.20
C SER A 84 -12.27 20.22 -24.57
N PRO A 85 -11.71 19.00 -24.65
CA PRO A 85 -11.56 18.29 -25.91
C PRO A 85 -12.92 18.10 -26.59
N LEU A 86 -12.95 18.26 -27.93
CA LEU A 86 -14.17 18.07 -28.73
C LEU A 86 -13.96 16.95 -29.74
N GLU A 87 -14.90 16.01 -29.80
CA GLU A 87 -14.91 14.91 -30.77
C GLU A 87 -15.98 15.14 -31.85
N LYS A 88 -15.64 14.90 -33.11
CA LYS A 88 -16.56 15.01 -34.25
C LYS A 88 -16.37 13.85 -35.22
N SER A 89 -17.40 13.02 -35.36
CA SER A 89 -17.41 11.93 -36.34
C SER A 89 -17.76 12.43 -37.73
N ILE A 90 -17.00 12.01 -38.74
CA ILE A 90 -17.19 12.37 -40.14
C ILE A 90 -17.04 11.14 -41.02
N GLU A 91 -18.00 10.95 -41.91
CA GLU A 91 -17.93 10.02 -43.02
C GLU A 91 -17.45 10.75 -44.28
N LEU A 92 -16.33 10.28 -44.86
CA LEU A 92 -15.73 10.81 -46.06
C LEU A 92 -15.98 9.86 -47.22
N THR A 93 -16.74 10.33 -48.21
CA THR A 93 -16.96 9.63 -49.48
C THR A 93 -15.92 10.07 -50.51
N ALA A 94 -15.52 9.18 -51.42
CA ALA A 94 -14.63 9.52 -52.54
C ALA A 94 -15.24 10.65 -53.38
N SER A 95 -14.66 11.85 -53.29
CA SER A 95 -15.12 13.04 -54.00
C SER A 95 -13.94 13.96 -54.29
N ASN A 96 -13.96 14.60 -55.45
CA ASN A 96 -12.94 15.58 -55.86
C ASN A 96 -13.10 16.95 -55.17
N THR A 97 -14.13 17.12 -54.34
CA THR A 97 -14.39 18.38 -53.64
C THR A 97 -13.86 18.32 -52.21
N PRO A 98 -13.11 19.34 -51.75
CA PRO A 98 -12.67 19.40 -50.36
C PRO A 98 -13.87 19.41 -49.41
N ARG A 99 -13.81 18.58 -48.37
CA ARG A 99 -14.82 18.57 -47.30
C ARG A 99 -14.52 19.69 -46.31
N ASP A 100 -15.42 20.66 -46.24
CA ASP A 100 -15.32 21.76 -45.27
C ASP A 100 -16.06 21.40 -43.96
N MET A 101 -15.37 21.51 -42.83
CA MET A 101 -15.91 21.29 -41.48
C MET A 101 -16.49 22.56 -40.85
N GLY A 102 -16.32 23.71 -41.51
CA GLY A 102 -16.71 25.02 -41.02
C GLY A 102 -15.87 25.48 -39.82
N GLU A 103 -16.46 26.37 -39.03
CA GLU A 103 -15.90 26.81 -37.75
C GLU A 103 -16.24 25.79 -36.65
N ILE A 104 -15.22 25.37 -35.92
CA ILE A 104 -15.32 24.43 -34.81
C ILE A 104 -15.00 25.22 -33.54
N ALA A 105 -16.01 25.40 -32.69
CA ALA A 105 -15.87 26.14 -31.45
C ALA A 105 -15.54 25.19 -30.28
N LEU A 106 -14.41 25.42 -29.61
CA LEU A 106 -14.03 24.73 -28.37
C LEU A 106 -14.49 25.53 -27.16
N ASN A 107 -15.05 24.85 -26.15
CA ASN A 107 -15.41 25.46 -24.88
C ASN A 107 -14.21 25.44 -23.94
N GLU A 108 -14.11 26.44 -23.06
CA GLU A 108 -13.17 26.42 -21.94
C GLU A 108 -13.36 25.13 -21.12
N GLY A 109 -12.25 24.52 -20.73
CA GLY A 109 -12.26 23.27 -19.98
C GLY A 109 -11.80 23.51 -18.57
N SER A 110 -12.67 23.20 -17.60
CA SER A 110 -12.20 22.88 -16.25
C SER A 110 -11.63 21.46 -16.30
N THR A 111 -10.34 21.32 -16.58
CA THR A 111 -9.67 20.04 -16.35
C THR A 111 -9.61 19.83 -14.84
N GLU A 112 -10.61 19.16 -14.26
CA GLU A 112 -10.35 18.34 -13.08
C GLU A 112 -9.41 17.25 -13.55
N LEU A 113 -8.12 17.41 -13.26
CA LEU A 113 -7.19 16.32 -13.35
C LEU A 113 -7.75 15.24 -12.42
N ASP A 114 -8.13 14.09 -12.97
CA ASP A 114 -8.29 12.87 -12.18
C ASP A 114 -7.02 12.79 -11.34
N GLU A 115 -7.14 12.98 -10.03
CA GLU A 115 -6.03 12.98 -9.11
C GLU A 115 -5.17 11.77 -9.47
N LEU A 116 -3.93 12.02 -9.87
CA LEU A 116 -2.89 11.02 -9.72
C LEU A 116 -2.96 10.63 -8.26
N ASN A 117 -3.63 9.51 -7.98
CA ASN A 117 -3.65 8.89 -6.67
C ASN A 117 -2.22 8.40 -6.46
N VAL A 118 -1.34 9.33 -6.11
CA VAL A 118 -0.04 9.04 -5.55
C VAL A 118 -0.38 8.39 -4.22
N THR A 119 -0.56 7.07 -4.26
CA THR A 119 -0.51 6.21 -3.10
C THR A 119 0.90 6.34 -2.55
N ALA A 120 1.17 7.44 -1.84
CA ALA A 120 2.35 7.59 -1.05
C ALA A 120 2.26 6.50 0.03
N GLN A 121 3.17 5.55 -0.02
CA GLN A 121 3.32 4.57 1.05
C GLN A 121 3.61 5.35 2.34
N ALA A 122 2.74 5.21 3.34
CA ALA A 122 2.97 5.86 4.61
C ALA A 122 4.32 5.40 5.18
N PRO A 123 5.11 6.30 5.79
CA PRO A 123 6.38 5.90 6.37
C PRO A 123 6.15 4.87 7.47
N LEU A 124 6.85 3.73 7.36
CA LEU A 124 6.76 2.64 8.35
C LEU A 124 7.29 3.06 9.73
N VAL A 125 8.17 4.06 9.77
CA VAL A 125 8.74 4.58 11.02
C VAL A 125 8.55 6.09 11.06
N LYS A 126 7.96 6.58 12.15
CA LYS A 126 7.86 7.98 12.48
C LYS A 126 8.55 8.24 13.82
N VAL A 127 9.52 9.15 13.83
CA VAL A 127 10.21 9.59 15.04
C VAL A 127 9.59 10.89 15.52
N GLU A 128 9.12 10.89 16.75
CA GLU A 128 8.67 12.06 17.51
C GLU A 128 9.64 12.27 18.69
N ILE A 129 9.57 13.41 19.36
CA ILE A 129 10.55 13.79 20.41
C ILE A 129 10.62 12.73 21.52
N ASP A 130 9.47 12.23 21.97
CA ASP A 130 9.37 11.33 23.13
C ASP A 130 9.03 9.88 22.73
N LYS A 131 8.78 9.65 21.44
CA LYS A 131 8.16 8.41 20.96
C LYS A 131 8.58 8.07 19.54
N LEU A 132 8.85 6.79 19.31
CA LEU A 132 8.97 6.21 17.97
C LEU A 132 7.70 5.43 17.65
N THR A 133 7.12 5.65 16.48
CA THR A 133 5.93 4.92 16.03
C THR A 133 6.29 4.08 14.81
N TYR A 134 6.08 2.77 14.92
CA TYR A 134 6.16 1.82 13.84
C TYR A 134 4.76 1.53 13.31
N ASN A 135 4.50 1.82 12.04
CA ASN A 135 3.21 1.57 11.41
C ASN A 135 3.13 0.10 11.00
N ALA A 136 2.49 -0.69 11.86
CA ALA A 136 2.26 -2.11 11.64
C ALA A 136 1.31 -2.36 10.47
N LYS A 137 0.30 -1.51 10.30
CA LYS A 137 -0.75 -1.67 9.30
C LYS A 137 -0.23 -1.61 7.87
N ASP A 138 0.75 -0.74 7.63
CA ASP A 138 1.32 -0.50 6.31
C ASP A 138 2.57 -1.38 6.04
N ASP A 139 2.97 -2.25 6.98
CA ASP A 139 3.99 -3.28 6.75
C ASP A 139 3.38 -4.45 5.92
N PRO A 140 3.94 -4.77 4.74
CA PRO A 140 3.45 -5.86 3.89
C PRO A 140 3.50 -7.25 4.57
N GLU A 141 4.39 -7.48 5.55
CA GLU A 141 4.49 -8.75 6.27
C GLU A 141 3.41 -8.92 7.35
N SER A 142 2.72 -7.84 7.75
CA SER A 142 1.69 -7.89 8.80
C SER A 142 0.50 -8.79 8.44
N ALA A 143 0.28 -9.06 7.14
CA ALA A 143 -0.76 -9.98 6.69
C ALA A 143 -0.47 -11.45 7.06
N THR A 144 0.81 -11.81 7.23
CA THR A 144 1.27 -13.19 7.42
C THR A 144 2.03 -13.42 8.73
N SER A 145 2.38 -12.36 9.45
CA SER A 145 3.16 -12.45 10.70
C SER A 145 2.29 -12.28 11.96
N ASN A 146 2.89 -12.59 13.11
CA ASN A 146 2.33 -12.27 14.43
C ASN A 146 3.01 -11.01 15.02
N VAL A 147 2.46 -10.49 16.11
CA VAL A 147 2.95 -9.25 16.73
C VAL A 147 4.38 -9.40 17.28
N LEU A 148 4.75 -10.58 17.79
CA LEU A 148 6.10 -10.84 18.29
C LEU A 148 7.14 -10.77 17.16
N ASP A 149 6.84 -11.34 16.00
CA ASP A 149 7.71 -11.25 14.82
C ASP A 149 7.82 -9.81 14.32
N LEU A 150 6.71 -9.06 14.34
CA LEU A 150 6.70 -7.66 13.96
C LEU A 150 7.58 -6.80 14.88
N LEU A 151 7.63 -7.12 16.19
CA LEU A 151 8.50 -6.42 17.14
C LEU A 151 9.99 -6.50 16.77
N ARG A 152 10.44 -7.53 16.05
CA ARG A 152 11.83 -7.62 15.55
C ARG A 152 12.16 -6.54 14.52
N LYS A 153 11.15 -5.95 13.88
CA LYS A 153 11.29 -4.88 12.88
C LYS A 153 11.13 -3.49 13.50
N VAL A 154 10.69 -3.43 14.77
CA VAL A 154 10.50 -2.18 15.50
C VAL A 154 11.86 -1.70 16.01
N PRO A 155 12.31 -0.49 15.64
CA PRO A 155 13.57 0.05 16.13
C PRO A 155 13.63 0.11 17.66
N LEU A 156 14.82 -0.10 18.23
CA LEU A 156 15.09 -0.15 19.67
C LEU A 156 14.50 -1.37 20.40
N VAL A 157 13.70 -2.19 19.73
CA VAL A 157 13.17 -3.44 20.28
C VAL A 157 13.94 -4.60 19.66
N THR A 158 14.34 -5.54 20.49
CA THR A 158 14.96 -6.79 20.05
C THR A 158 14.18 -7.95 20.65
N VAL A 159 14.01 -9.01 19.86
CA VAL A 159 13.48 -10.28 20.33
C VAL A 159 14.54 -11.32 20.04
N ASP A 160 15.08 -11.95 21.08
CA ASP A 160 16.14 -12.95 20.93
C ASP A 160 15.59 -14.32 20.49
N GLY A 161 16.49 -15.29 20.38
CA GLY A 161 16.14 -16.66 20.00
C GLY A 161 15.33 -17.38 21.08
N GLU A 162 15.32 -16.87 22.31
CA GLU A 162 14.51 -17.29 23.46
C GLU A 162 13.12 -16.65 23.48
N GLU A 163 12.79 -15.85 22.45
CA GLU A 163 11.56 -15.07 22.37
C GLU A 163 11.44 -13.98 23.46
N GLU A 164 12.53 -13.66 24.14
CA GLU A 164 12.57 -12.60 25.14
C GLU A 164 12.69 -11.25 24.47
N ILE A 165 11.82 -10.33 24.91
CA ILE A 165 11.73 -8.98 24.37
C ILE A 165 12.64 -8.09 25.22
N GLN A 166 13.46 -7.28 24.55
CA GLN A 166 14.30 -6.28 25.21
C GLN A 166 14.08 -4.93 24.53
N LEU A 167 14.08 -3.87 25.33
CA LEU A 167 14.02 -2.49 24.87
C LEU A 167 15.37 -1.84 25.14
N LYS A 168 16.06 -1.41 24.08
CA LYS A 168 17.41 -0.84 24.13
C LYS A 168 18.41 -1.75 24.89
N GLY A 169 18.27 -3.06 24.73
CA GLY A 169 19.08 -4.07 25.43
C GLY A 169 18.75 -4.25 26.91
N SER A 170 17.64 -3.70 27.41
CA SER A 170 17.15 -3.87 28.78
C SER A 170 15.82 -4.61 28.80
N SER A 171 15.66 -5.54 29.74
CA SER A 171 14.37 -6.18 30.04
C SER A 171 13.47 -5.33 30.93
N ASN A 172 13.91 -4.13 31.33
CA ASN A 172 13.17 -3.25 32.22
C ASN A 172 12.27 -2.28 31.44
N PHE A 173 11.13 -2.78 30.99
CA PHE A 173 10.13 -2.01 30.26
C PHE A 173 8.71 -2.48 30.60
N LYS A 174 7.70 -1.72 30.17
CA LYS A 174 6.29 -2.12 30.28
C LYS A 174 5.67 -2.26 28.90
N ILE A 175 4.81 -3.27 28.71
CA ILE A 175 4.01 -3.42 27.50
C ILE A 175 2.58 -2.95 27.75
N TYR A 176 2.14 -1.98 26.96
CA TYR A 176 0.78 -1.45 26.98
C TYR A 176 0.01 -1.94 25.76
N LEU A 177 -1.30 -2.08 25.94
CA LEU A 177 -2.25 -2.34 24.88
C LEU A 177 -3.23 -1.17 24.83
N ASN A 178 -3.25 -0.43 23.73
CA ASN A 178 -4.08 0.76 23.56
C ASN A 178 -3.89 1.79 24.70
N GLY A 179 -2.64 2.05 25.08
CA GLY A 179 -2.25 3.02 26.10
C GLY A 179 -2.51 2.59 27.54
N LYS A 180 -2.85 1.32 27.78
CA LYS A 180 -3.13 0.78 29.13
C LYS A 180 -2.26 -0.44 29.43
N PRO A 181 -1.82 -0.63 30.69
CA PRO A 181 -1.15 -1.86 31.09
C PRO A 181 -2.08 -3.06 30.92
N SER A 182 -1.55 -4.16 30.41
CA SER A 182 -2.28 -5.41 30.20
C SER A 182 -1.64 -6.51 31.01
N ASN A 183 -2.30 -6.95 32.10
CA ASN A 183 -1.80 -8.04 32.95
C ASN A 183 -1.61 -9.34 32.17
N MET A 184 -2.45 -9.57 31.15
CA MET A 184 -2.32 -10.71 30.24
C MET A 184 -0.97 -10.68 29.53
N ILE A 185 -0.59 -9.53 28.96
CA ILE A 185 0.68 -9.39 28.24
C ILE A 185 1.86 -9.37 29.22
N SER A 186 1.74 -8.67 30.36
CA SER A 186 2.84 -8.59 31.34
C SER A 186 3.20 -9.93 31.98
N GLY A 187 2.26 -10.87 32.08
CA GLY A 187 2.53 -12.19 32.67
C GLY A 187 3.26 -13.15 31.73
N ASN A 188 3.00 -13.07 30.42
CA ASN A 188 3.65 -13.94 29.43
C ASN A 188 3.65 -13.27 28.03
N PRO A 189 4.51 -12.26 27.82
CA PRO A 189 4.40 -11.38 26.66
C PRO A 189 4.65 -12.13 25.36
N SER A 190 5.66 -12.99 25.30
CA SER A 190 6.04 -13.74 24.10
C SER A 190 4.89 -14.62 23.61
N GLN A 191 4.26 -15.40 24.49
CA GLN A 191 3.15 -16.29 24.13
C GLN A 191 1.90 -15.51 23.68
N VAL A 192 1.59 -14.40 24.35
CA VAL A 192 0.44 -13.57 23.99
C VAL A 192 0.65 -12.89 22.64
N LEU A 193 1.80 -12.23 22.44
CA LEU A 193 2.09 -11.49 21.22
C LEU A 193 2.31 -12.39 20.01
N LYS A 194 2.82 -13.61 20.22
CA LYS A 194 2.90 -14.64 19.17
C LYS A 194 1.52 -15.14 18.75
N SER A 195 0.55 -15.12 19.66
CA SER A 195 -0.84 -15.49 19.33
C SER A 195 -1.63 -14.38 18.63
N MET A 196 -1.23 -13.12 18.81
CA MET A 196 -1.88 -11.97 18.18
C MET A 196 -1.43 -11.83 16.72
N PRO A 197 -2.37 -11.72 15.76
CA PRO A 197 -2.02 -11.51 14.36
C PRO A 197 -1.57 -10.05 14.14
N ALA A 198 -0.51 -9.83 13.37
CA ALA A 198 0.07 -8.50 13.16
C ALA A 198 -0.91 -7.53 12.47
N ASN A 199 -1.74 -8.03 11.55
CA ASN A 199 -2.79 -7.25 10.88
C ASN A 199 -3.88 -6.68 11.83
N SER A 200 -3.94 -7.13 13.09
CA SER A 200 -4.84 -6.56 14.11
C SER A 200 -4.24 -5.33 14.81
N VAL A 201 -2.95 -5.05 14.57
CA VAL A 201 -2.21 -3.93 15.12
C VAL A 201 -2.13 -2.83 14.07
N LYS A 202 -2.46 -1.61 14.49
CA LYS A 202 -2.31 -0.40 13.68
C LYS A 202 -0.89 0.13 13.80
N ASP A 203 -0.44 0.34 15.03
CA ASP A 203 0.85 0.96 15.34
C ASP A 203 1.51 0.26 16.53
N ILE A 204 2.84 0.16 16.52
CA ILE A 204 3.66 -0.15 17.69
C ILE A 204 4.44 1.10 18.06
N GLU A 205 4.20 1.58 19.26
CA GLU A 205 4.82 2.79 19.79
C GLU A 205 5.88 2.42 20.82
N VAL A 206 7.07 3.01 20.69
CA VAL A 206 8.16 2.87 21.64
C VAL A 206 8.38 4.23 22.31
N ILE A 207 8.07 4.30 23.59
CA ILE A 207 8.20 5.50 24.41
C ILE A 207 9.43 5.32 25.28
N THR A 208 10.50 6.02 24.95
CA THR A 208 11.80 5.91 25.65
C THR A 208 11.94 6.86 26.82
N ASP A 209 11.11 7.91 26.87
CA ASP A 209 11.01 8.82 28.01
C ASP A 209 9.55 8.84 28.51
N PRO A 210 9.17 7.89 29.39
CA PRO A 210 7.79 7.81 29.85
C PRO A 210 7.39 8.96 30.82
N GLY A 211 8.27 9.91 31.12
CA GLY A 211 8.01 11.02 32.03
C GLY A 211 8.16 10.64 33.51
N ALA A 212 8.17 11.67 34.37
CA ALA A 212 8.70 11.59 35.75
C ALA A 212 8.10 10.47 36.64
N LYS A 213 6.82 10.13 36.46
CA LYS A 213 6.17 9.10 37.30
C LYS A 213 6.71 7.68 37.06
N TYR A 214 7.15 7.38 35.84
CA TYR A 214 7.67 6.05 35.49
C TYR A 214 9.19 5.97 35.62
N ASP A 215 9.88 7.11 35.48
CA ASP A 215 11.30 7.23 35.81
C ASP A 215 11.55 6.93 37.30
N ALA A 216 10.66 7.39 38.18
CA ALA A 216 10.68 7.06 39.61
C ALA A 216 10.41 5.58 39.92
N GLU A 217 9.71 4.85 39.03
CA GLU A 217 9.52 3.39 39.12
C GLU A 217 10.72 2.61 38.53
N GLY A 218 11.69 3.33 37.95
CA GLY A 218 12.85 2.77 37.27
C GLY A 218 12.54 2.16 35.92
N VAL A 219 11.39 2.44 35.29
CA VAL A 219 10.98 1.82 34.03
C VAL A 219 11.76 2.43 32.86
N GLY A 220 12.55 1.61 32.14
CA GLY A 220 13.42 2.04 31.04
C GLY A 220 12.70 2.38 29.73
N GLY A 221 11.39 2.16 29.66
CA GLY A 221 10.52 2.60 28.57
C GLY A 221 9.20 1.81 28.48
N ILE A 222 8.34 2.21 27.54
CA ILE A 222 7.04 1.60 27.31
C ILE A 222 6.92 1.20 25.84
N ILE A 223 6.54 -0.05 25.59
CA ILE A 223 6.11 -0.53 24.27
C ILE A 223 4.59 -0.53 24.27
N ASN A 224 3.96 0.36 23.50
CA ASN A 224 2.50 0.43 23.39
C ASN A 224 2.03 -0.14 22.05
N ILE A 225 1.22 -1.19 22.12
CA ILE A 225 0.61 -1.86 20.97
C ILE A 225 -0.77 -1.24 20.75
N VAL A 226 -0.95 -0.55 19.63
CA VAL A 226 -2.21 0.10 19.26
C VAL A 226 -2.94 -0.79 18.28
N THR A 227 -4.12 -1.28 18.64
CA THR A 227 -4.92 -2.18 17.76
C THR A 227 -5.70 -1.38 16.73
N ASP A 228 -5.97 -1.96 15.55
CA ASP A 228 -6.79 -1.31 14.52
C ASP A 228 -8.25 -1.17 14.98
N ARG A 229 -8.86 -0.01 14.68
CA ARG A 229 -10.25 0.32 15.02
C ARG A 229 -11.27 -0.56 14.30
N ARG A 230 -10.90 -1.32 13.26
CA ARG A 230 -11.80 -2.35 12.72
C ARG A 230 -12.11 -3.46 13.74
N ALA A 231 -11.25 -3.66 14.73
CA ALA A 231 -11.52 -4.52 15.88
C ALA A 231 -12.42 -3.84 16.95
N ASP A 232 -12.71 -2.53 16.83
CA ASP A 232 -13.49 -1.80 17.84
C ASP A 232 -15.00 -2.05 17.78
N ASP A 233 -15.53 -2.57 16.65
CA ASP A 233 -16.94 -2.96 16.45
C ASP A 233 -17.09 -4.36 15.81
N GLY A 234 -16.02 -5.18 15.87
CA GLY A 234 -15.95 -6.49 15.24
C GLY A 234 -15.29 -7.54 16.13
N TYR A 235 -15.12 -8.74 15.57
CA TYR A 235 -14.33 -9.81 16.15
C TYR A 235 -13.06 -10.02 15.33
N THR A 236 -11.96 -10.28 16.01
CA THR A 236 -10.69 -10.69 15.42
C THR A 236 -10.25 -11.95 16.12
N GLY A 237 -9.98 -12.99 15.36
CA GLY A 237 -9.48 -14.25 15.89
C GLY A 237 -8.38 -14.80 15.02
N SER A 238 -7.51 -15.57 15.63
CA SER A 238 -6.47 -16.32 14.94
C SER A 238 -6.31 -17.68 15.61
N VAL A 239 -5.97 -18.66 14.79
CA VAL A 239 -5.47 -19.95 15.24
C VAL A 239 -4.16 -20.18 14.51
N GLY A 240 -3.16 -20.62 15.24
CA GLY A 240 -1.81 -20.82 14.73
C GLY A 240 -1.25 -22.14 15.19
N THR A 241 -0.35 -22.68 14.39
CA THR A 241 0.57 -23.74 14.81
C THR A 241 1.97 -23.34 14.40
N ASN A 242 2.98 -23.79 15.13
CA ASN A 242 4.37 -23.52 14.82
C ASN A 242 5.21 -24.78 15.07
N GLY A 243 6.34 -24.86 14.38
CA GLY A 243 7.34 -25.90 14.57
C GLY A 243 8.72 -25.38 14.23
N ASP A 244 9.75 -25.92 14.89
CA ASP A 244 11.15 -25.56 14.66
C ASP A 244 12.01 -26.78 14.30
N THR A 245 13.23 -26.51 13.82
CA THR A 245 14.18 -27.55 13.39
C THR A 245 14.78 -28.36 14.54
N PHE A 246 14.59 -27.92 15.79
CA PHE A 246 15.06 -28.61 16.99
C PHE A 246 14.00 -29.54 17.59
N GLY A 247 12.83 -29.63 16.96
CA GLY A 247 11.73 -30.51 17.36
C GLY A 247 10.73 -29.85 18.32
N GLY A 248 10.83 -28.53 18.54
CA GLY A 248 9.79 -27.77 19.21
C GLY A 248 8.56 -27.58 18.31
N TYR A 249 7.38 -27.56 18.92
CA TYR A 249 6.11 -27.34 18.24
C TYR A 249 5.08 -26.72 19.18
N GLY A 250 4.10 -26.03 18.61
CA GLY A 250 3.06 -25.37 19.37
C GLY A 250 1.79 -25.14 18.58
N ALA A 251 0.72 -24.84 19.30
CA ALA A 251 -0.55 -24.43 18.78
C ALA A 251 -1.15 -23.35 19.68
N ASN A 252 -1.75 -22.33 19.09
CA ASN A 252 -2.35 -21.23 19.82
C ASN A 252 -3.66 -20.79 19.17
N ALA A 253 -4.52 -20.22 19.99
CA ALA A 253 -5.75 -19.57 19.57
C ALA A 253 -5.85 -18.22 20.29
N TYR A 254 -6.30 -17.20 19.57
CA TYR A 254 -6.53 -15.87 20.07
C TYR A 254 -7.89 -15.38 19.59
N LEU A 255 -8.59 -14.67 20.47
CA LEU A 255 -9.87 -14.04 20.17
C LEU A 255 -9.94 -12.69 20.87
N ALA A 256 -10.22 -11.65 20.09
CA ALA A 256 -10.60 -10.33 20.57
C ALA A 256 -11.94 -9.94 19.97
N THR A 257 -12.85 -9.46 20.80
CA THR A 257 -14.14 -8.95 20.35
C THR A 257 -14.49 -7.71 21.15
N LYS A 258 -15.12 -6.74 20.48
CA LYS A 258 -15.63 -5.55 21.15
C LYS A 258 -17.04 -5.25 20.67
N TYR A 259 -17.95 -5.15 21.64
CA TYR A 259 -19.35 -4.82 21.41
C TYR A 259 -19.68 -3.54 22.19
N GLY A 260 -19.72 -2.42 21.49
CA GLY A 260 -19.97 -1.09 22.05
C GLY A 260 -18.91 -0.71 23.09
N LYS A 261 -19.31 -0.65 24.36
CA LYS A 261 -18.46 -0.23 25.50
C LYS A 261 -17.71 -1.39 26.17
N ILE A 262 -18.00 -2.63 25.79
CA ILE A 262 -17.44 -3.84 26.41
C ILE A 262 -16.53 -4.54 25.39
N GLY A 263 -15.30 -4.82 25.78
CA GLY A 263 -14.34 -5.59 25.02
C GLY A 263 -13.89 -6.81 25.80
N PHE A 264 -13.77 -7.93 25.10
CA PHE A 264 -13.20 -9.18 25.59
C PHE A 264 -11.99 -9.55 24.74
N THR A 265 -10.93 -10.01 25.38
CA THR A 265 -9.77 -10.57 24.69
C THR A 265 -9.29 -11.79 25.46
N GLY A 266 -9.05 -12.89 24.75
CA GLY A 266 -8.52 -14.10 25.34
C GLY A 266 -7.58 -14.83 24.39
N ASN A 267 -6.65 -15.58 24.97
CA ASN A 267 -5.73 -16.42 24.22
C ASN A 267 -5.48 -17.73 24.97
N ALA A 268 -5.26 -18.79 24.23
CA ALA A 268 -4.93 -20.10 24.76
C ALA A 268 -3.90 -20.75 23.86
N GLY A 269 -3.05 -21.59 24.40
CA GLY A 269 -2.09 -22.29 23.58
C GLY A 269 -1.29 -23.33 24.34
N TYR A 270 -0.72 -24.22 23.57
CA TYR A 270 0.18 -25.28 24.00
C TYR A 270 1.49 -25.13 23.24
N TYR A 271 2.61 -25.30 23.93
CA TYR A 271 3.92 -25.28 23.32
C TYR A 271 4.84 -26.31 23.95
N GLN A 272 5.77 -26.78 23.13
CA GLN A 272 6.90 -27.64 23.46
C GLN A 272 8.12 -27.02 22.79
N TYR A 273 9.20 -26.88 23.53
CA TYR A 273 10.49 -26.44 23.00
C TYR A 273 11.57 -27.42 23.41
N ARG A 274 12.55 -27.58 22.54
CA ARG A 274 13.74 -28.36 22.81
C ARG A 274 14.94 -27.56 22.32
N ARG A 275 15.84 -27.19 23.23
CA ARG A 275 17.10 -26.56 22.85
C ARG A 275 18.20 -27.61 22.88
N PRO A 276 18.91 -27.83 21.77
CA PRO A 276 20.08 -28.70 21.79
C PRO A 276 21.12 -28.16 22.79
N ALA A 277 21.94 -29.06 23.32
CA ALA A 277 22.98 -28.71 24.26
C ALA A 277 23.88 -27.60 23.69
N SER A 278 24.03 -26.51 24.45
CA SER A 278 24.97 -25.43 24.18
C SER A 278 26.24 -25.70 24.99
N GLU A 279 27.38 -25.66 24.32
CA GLU A 279 28.69 -25.75 24.95
C GLU A 279 29.31 -24.35 25.00
N SER A 280 29.82 -23.99 26.18
CA SER A 280 30.54 -22.76 26.43
C SER A 280 31.94 -23.11 26.93
N ASN A 281 32.95 -22.43 26.40
CA ASN A 281 34.32 -22.54 26.88
C ASN A 281 34.84 -21.15 27.21
N PHE A 282 35.26 -20.95 28.46
CA PHE A 282 35.86 -19.72 28.93
C PHE A 282 37.30 -19.99 29.33
N THR A 283 38.25 -19.32 28.68
CA THR A 283 39.66 -19.43 29.00
C THR A 283 40.21 -18.08 29.43
N ARG A 284 40.84 -18.03 30.61
CA ARG A 284 41.57 -16.87 31.13
C ARG A 284 43.05 -17.23 31.27
N GLU A 285 43.90 -16.50 30.58
CA GLU A 285 45.35 -16.54 30.69
C GLU A 285 45.85 -15.30 31.44
N GLU A 286 46.60 -15.50 32.52
CA GLU A 286 47.35 -14.46 33.23
C GLU A 286 48.84 -14.69 33.03
N PHE A 287 49.59 -13.63 32.71
CA PHE A 287 51.01 -13.75 32.35
C PHE A 287 51.97 -13.45 33.53
N SER A 288 51.46 -13.08 34.70
CA SER A 288 52.26 -12.87 35.92
C SER A 288 51.39 -12.83 37.19
N PRO A 289 51.39 -13.89 38.01
CA PRO A 289 52.03 -15.19 37.74
C PRO A 289 51.39 -15.87 36.51
N ASP A 290 52.14 -16.76 35.87
CA ASP A 290 51.63 -17.54 34.72
C ASP A 290 50.52 -18.48 35.20
N ASN A 291 49.28 -18.25 34.77
CA ASN A 291 48.12 -19.00 35.23
C ASN A 291 47.06 -19.13 34.12
N LEU A 292 46.55 -20.34 33.95
CA LEU A 292 45.53 -20.68 32.95
C LEU A 292 44.31 -21.24 33.66
N LEU A 293 43.18 -20.56 33.53
CA LEU A 293 41.87 -21.07 33.93
C LEU A 293 41.06 -21.39 32.68
N SER A 294 40.64 -22.64 32.50
CA SER A 294 39.66 -23.03 31.47
C SER A 294 38.42 -23.59 32.15
N LEU A 295 37.26 -23.04 31.79
CA LEU A 295 35.95 -23.43 32.30
C LEU A 295 35.09 -23.87 31.11
N MET A 296 34.73 -25.15 31.09
CA MET A 296 33.79 -25.69 30.10
C MET A 296 32.43 -25.87 30.77
N GLY A 297 31.38 -25.36 30.15
CA GLY A 297 30.01 -25.49 30.62
C GLY A 297 29.10 -25.99 29.51
N THR A 298 28.26 -26.97 29.83
CA THR A 298 27.21 -27.45 28.92
C THR A 298 25.86 -27.08 29.52
N SER A 299 24.97 -26.50 28.72
CA SER A 299 23.60 -26.15 29.11
C SER A 299 22.62 -26.77 28.12
N GLU A 300 21.68 -27.58 28.62
CA GLU A 300 20.55 -28.11 27.85
C GLU A 300 19.25 -27.58 28.48
N ASN A 301 18.27 -27.25 27.64
CA ASN A 301 16.98 -26.75 28.11
C ASN A 301 15.85 -27.26 27.21
N ASP A 302 15.00 -28.10 27.76
CA ASP A 302 13.75 -28.55 27.17
C ASP A 302 12.58 -28.22 28.09
N GLY A 303 11.40 -28.04 27.50
CA GLY A 303 10.23 -27.71 28.28
C GLY A 303 8.97 -27.54 27.45
N GLY A 304 7.85 -27.38 28.13
CA GLY A 304 6.57 -27.16 27.48
C GLY A 304 5.54 -26.66 28.47
N GLY A 305 4.42 -26.18 27.94
CA GLY A 305 3.37 -25.58 28.75
C GLY A 305 2.05 -25.46 28.02
N LEU A 306 0.99 -25.36 28.82
CA LEU A 306 -0.33 -24.91 28.40
C LEU A 306 -0.59 -23.56 29.07
N PHE A 307 -1.11 -22.59 28.32
CA PHE A 307 -1.55 -21.32 28.88
C PHE A 307 -2.98 -21.00 28.45
N LEU A 308 -3.68 -20.26 29.29
CA LEU A 308 -4.98 -19.66 29.03
C LEU A 308 -5.01 -18.31 29.74
N ASN A 309 -5.16 -17.23 28.98
CA ASN A 309 -5.32 -15.90 29.55
C ASN A 309 -6.55 -15.20 28.96
N GLY A 310 -7.11 -14.28 29.74
CA GLY A 310 -8.26 -13.50 29.34
C GLY A 310 -8.27 -12.14 30.03
N SER A 311 -8.86 -11.16 29.35
CA SER A 311 -9.06 -9.82 29.88
C SER A 311 -10.39 -9.24 29.42
N ASN A 312 -11.00 -8.47 30.32
CA ASN A 312 -12.25 -7.75 30.08
C ASN A 312 -11.97 -6.25 30.17
N ARG A 313 -12.50 -5.47 29.23
CA ARG A 313 -12.34 -4.02 29.18
C ARG A 313 -13.69 -3.34 29.05
N TRP A 314 -13.93 -2.36 29.92
CA TRP A 314 -15.19 -1.61 29.98
C TRP A 314 -14.89 -0.11 29.87
N LYS A 315 -15.63 0.62 29.02
CA LYS A 315 -15.45 2.07 28.84
C LYS A 315 -16.75 2.81 29.19
N TRP A 316 -16.71 3.65 30.22
CA TRP A 316 -17.83 4.49 30.63
C TRP A 316 -17.47 5.96 30.38
N THR A 317 -18.39 6.73 29.79
CA THR A 317 -18.24 8.18 29.62
C THR A 317 -19.14 8.86 30.63
N ILE A 318 -18.57 9.64 31.54
CA ILE A 318 -19.33 10.54 32.41
C ILE A 318 -19.53 11.82 31.63
N ILE A 319 -20.77 12.09 31.21
CA ILE A 319 -21.13 13.40 30.65
C ILE A 319 -21.30 14.32 31.84
N SER A 320 -20.37 15.26 32.02
CA SER A 320 -20.55 16.33 33.00
C SER A 320 -21.54 17.33 32.41
N LEU A 321 -22.73 17.42 33.00
CA LEU A 321 -23.69 18.46 32.67
C LEU A 321 -23.21 19.74 33.34
N THR A 322 -22.55 20.62 32.59
CA THR A 322 -22.30 21.99 33.05
C THR A 322 -23.66 22.68 33.09
N LEU A 323 -24.20 22.89 34.30
CA LEU A 323 -25.33 23.79 34.50
C LEU A 323 -24.85 25.19 34.10
N LEU A 324 -25.47 25.74 33.06
CA LEU A 324 -25.44 27.17 32.79
C LEU A 324 -26.22 27.82 33.94
N ASP A 325 -25.49 28.34 34.93
CA ASP A 325 -26.06 29.31 35.86
C ASP A 325 -26.39 30.58 35.08
N ASN A 326 -27.64 30.99 35.28
CA ASN A 326 -28.36 32.09 34.65
C ASN A 326 -27.89 33.45 35.19
#